data_AF-A0A835U4A4-F1
#
_entry.id   AF-A0A835U4A4-F1
#
_cell.length_a   1.000
_cell.length_b   1.000
_cell.length_c   1.000
_cell.angle_alpha   90.00
_cell.angle_beta   90.00
_cell.angle_gamma   90.00
#
_symmetry.space_group_name_H-M   'P 1'
#
loop_
_entity.id
_entity.type
_entity.pdbx_description
1 polymer ?
#
loop_
_entity_poly.entity_id
_entity_poly.type
_entity_poly.pdbx_seq_one_letter_code
_entity_poly.pdbx_strand_id
1 'polypeptide(L)' 'MSHNPSQLLPSELIDRCVGSKIWVIMKGDKELVGTLRGFDVYVNMVLEDVTE' A
#
# COMPACT_ATOMS: atom_id res chain seq x y z
N MET A 1 -20.50 -13.72 -13.25
CA MET A 1 -20.50 -12.44 -12.51
C MET A 1 -19.40 -11.58 -13.11
N SER A 2 -19.75 -10.62 -13.96
CA SER A 2 -18.78 -9.68 -14.52
C SER A 2 -18.22 -8.83 -13.38
N HIS A 3 -16.97 -9.05 -13.00
CA HIS A 3 -16.28 -8.26 -12.00
C HIS A 3 -16.16 -6.83 -12.56
N ASN A 4 -16.89 -5.88 -11.98
CA ASN A 4 -16.77 -4.48 -12.35
C ASN A 4 -15.31 -4.09 -12.06
N PRO A 5 -14.50 -3.64 -13.04
CA PRO A 5 -13.11 -3.28 -12.81
C PRO A 5 -12.93 -2.14 -11.80
N SER A 6 -14.01 -1.46 -11.42
CA SER A 6 -14.04 -0.45 -10.35
C SER A 6 -14.36 -0.98 -8.95
N GLN A 7 -14.58 -2.29 -8.77
CA GLN A 7 -14.74 -2.94 -7.45
C GLN A 7 -13.51 -3.76 -7.08
N LEU A 8 -12.34 -3.12 -7.05
CA LEU A 8 -11.14 -3.75 -6.48
C LEU A 8 -11.26 -3.81 -4.96
N LEU A 9 -10.94 -4.96 -4.37
CA LEU A 9 -10.80 -5.06 -2.92
C LEU A 9 -9.59 -4.23 -2.46
N PRO A 10 -9.66 -3.54 -1.31
CA PRO A 10 -8.53 -2.76 -0.81
C PRO A 10 -7.23 -3.58 -0.68
N SER A 11 -7.33 -4.85 -0.28
CA SER A 11 -6.19 -5.77 -0.21
C SER A 11 -5.59 -6.08 -1.59
N GLU A 12 -6.42 -6.22 -2.62
CA GLU A 12 -5.97 -6.47 -3.99
C GLU A 12 -5.29 -5.24 -4.58
N LEU A 13 -5.74 -4.04 -4.21
CA LEU A 13 -5.07 -2.80 -4.60
C LEU A 13 -3.67 -2.71 -3.99
N ILE A 14 -3.52 -3.03 -2.71
CA ILE A 14 -2.23 -3.00 -2.01
C ILE A 14 -1.28 -4.06 -2.58
N ASP A 15 -1.79 -5.26 -2.86
CA ASP A 15 -1.03 -6.34 -3.50
C ASP A 15 -0.45 -5.92 -4.86
N ARG A 16 -1.24 -5.22 -5.68
CA ARG A 16 -0.77 -4.65 -6.97
C ARG A 16 0.30 -3.57 -6.80
N CYS A 17 0.40 -2.94 -5.64
CA CYS A 17 1.39 -1.92 -5.35
C CYS A 17 2.71 -2.49 -4.80
N VAL A 18 2.82 -3.80 -4.54
CA VAL A 18 4.08 -4.43 -4.12
C VAL A 18 5.14 -4.25 -5.20
N GLY A 19 6.33 -3.80 -4.80
CA GLY A 19 7.44 -3.42 -5.67
C GLY A 19 7.35 -1.99 -6.24
N SER A 20 6.24 -1.29 -6.02
CA SER A 20 6.08 0.12 -6.42
C SER A 20 6.41 1.08 -5.27
N LYS A 21 6.83 2.29 -5.63
CA LYS A 21 6.99 3.39 -4.68
C LYS A 21 5.61 3.91 -4.27
N ILE A 22 5.31 3.84 -2.99
CA ILE A 22 4.05 4.31 -2.40
C ILE A 22 4.29 5.49 -1.46
N TRP A 23 3.25 6.28 -1.25
CA TRP A 23 3.21 7.35 -0.27
C TRP A 23 2.16 7.02 0.77
N VAL A 24 2.60 6.88 2.02
CA VAL A 24 1.79 6.53 3.17
C VAL A 24 1.59 7.77 4.01
N ILE A 25 0.32 8.15 4.19
CA ILE A 25 -0.08 9.28 5.04
C ILE A 25 -0.61 8.70 6.34
N MET A 26 0.10 8.94 7.44
CA MET A 26 -0.29 8.48 8.77
C MET A 26 -1.07 9.55 9.52
N LYS A 27 -1.77 9.14 10.58
CA LYS A 27 -2.38 10.09 11.51
C LYS A 27 -1.29 10.88 12.23
N GLY A 28 -1.55 12.17 12.48
CA GLY A 28 -0.58 13.06 13.13
C GLY A 28 0.42 13.70 12.16
N ASP A 29 -0.01 13.93 10.92
CA ASP A 29 0.74 14.66 9.88
C ASP A 29 2.12 14.08 9.58
N LYS A 30 2.29 12.77 9.81
CA LYS A 30 3.50 12.04 9.44
C LYS A 30 3.28 11.36 8.10
N GLU A 31 4.19 11.61 7.18
CA GLU A 31 4.19 11.03 5.85
C GLU A 31 5.41 10.12 5.69
N LEU A 32 5.28 9.09 4.86
CA LEU A 32 6.36 8.17 4.53
C LEU A 32 6.29 7.86 3.05
N VAL A 33 7.40 7.98 2.35
CA VAL A 33 7.51 7.59 0.94
C VAL A 33 8.54 6.48 0.83
N GLY A 34 8.16 5.33 0.29
CA GLY A 34 9.06 4.18 0.17
C GLY A 34 8.54 3.12 -0.78
N THR A 35 9.37 2.13 -1.09
CA THR A 35 8.99 0.99 -1.95
C THR A 35 8.31 -0.07 -1.11
N LEU A 36 7.07 -0.44 -1.45
CA LEU A 36 6.32 -1.48 -0.72
C LEU A 36 6.91 -2.86 -1.01
N ARG A 37 7.41 -3.57 -0.01
CA ARG A 37 7.91 -4.95 -0.17
C ARG A 37 6.88 -6.01 0.18
N GLY A 38 5.95 -5.68 1.08
CA GLY A 38 4.89 -6.59 1.48
C GLY A 38 4.05 -6.01 2.59
N PHE A 39 2.96 -6.70 2.89
CA PHE A 39 2.05 -6.37 3.97
C PHE A 39 1.48 -7.63 4.61
N ASP A 40 0.92 -7.52 5.81
CA ASP A 40 0.25 -8.63 6.51
C ASP A 40 -1.29 -8.48 6.53
N VAL A 41 -1.97 -9.43 7.20
CA VAL A 41 -3.44 -9.42 7.34
C VAL A 41 -3.99 -8.22 8.14
N TYR A 42 -3.12 -7.52 8.87
CA TYR A 42 -3.44 -6.31 9.63
C TYR A 42 -3.05 -5.03 8.88
N VAL A 43 -2.55 -5.15 7.65
CA VAL A 43 -2.08 -4.05 6.81
C VAL A 43 -0.86 -3.34 7.40
N ASN A 44 -0.06 -4.05 8.21
CA ASN A 44 1.28 -3.58 8.54
C ASN A 44 2.15 -3.67 7.28
N MET A 45 2.77 -2.57 6.87
CA MET A 45 3.53 -2.47 5.62
C MET A 45 5.04 -2.51 5.87
N VAL A 46 5.76 -3.27 5.05
CA VAL A 46 7.22 -3.25 5.00
C VAL A 46 7.65 -2.36 3.84
N LEU A 47 8.37 -1.28 4.14
CA LEU A 47 8.86 -0.33 3.15
C LEU A 47 10.39 -0.34 3.09
N GLU A 48 10.93 -0.25 1.88
CA GLU A 48 12.37 -0.04 1.63
C GLU A 48 12.64 1.35 1.06
N ASP A 49 13.88 1.82 1.23
CA ASP A 49 14.36 3.14 0.77
C ASP A 49 13.44 4.30 1.19
N VAL A 50 13.04 4.29 2.47
CA VAL A 50 12.02 5.19 3.03
C VAL A 50 12.56 6.61 3.23
N THR A 51 11.75 7.60 2.89
CA THR A 51 11.91 9.02 3.22
C THR A 51 10.72 9.46 4.07
N GLU A 52 10.96 10.16 5.19
CA GLU A 52 9.93 10.74 6.07
C GLU A 52 9.50 12.14 5.63
#